data_AF-A0A2D7BZV0-F1
#
_entry.id   AF-A0A2D7BZV0-F1
#
_cell.length_a   1.000
_cell.length_b   1.000
_cell.length_c   1.000
_cell.angle_alpha   90.00
_cell.angle_beta   90.00
_cell.angle_gamma   90.00
#
_symmetry.space_group_name_H-M   'P 1'
#
loop_
_entity.id
_entity.type
_entity.pdbx_description
1 polymer ?
#
loop_
_entity_poly.entity_id
_entity_poly.type
_entity_poly.pdbx_seq_one_letter_code
_entity_poly.pdbx_strand_id
1 'polypeptide(L)'
;MHFIELKNPRVLDILERFRYLYRDKYDITETNLPLSDLLGHGEEYVSEEYLRKVLEMGHHHDGSPRAAFSYPIKPDHYRGADTQYKKDYDDVDQDMRLEVGFKQSALTQLYPPKGFIDWHNNANSTTYNILFTWSETGDGWFKWYDKVNDKIVTMPDKKGWSAKAGYFGNYGDGDLCYHSAYTDCWRMTMAYVVPNDAKEYWELMCDYIESED
;
A
#
# COMPACT_ATOMS: atom_id res chain seq x y z
N MET A 1 -6.52 -8.51 -7.91
CA MET A 1 -6.15 -8.44 -6.48
C MET A 1 -6.79 -9.61 -5.76
N HIS A 2 -6.06 -10.26 -4.86
CA HIS A 2 -6.61 -11.26 -3.94
C HIS A 2 -6.07 -11.02 -2.51
N PHE A 3 -6.85 -11.46 -1.53
CA PHE A 3 -6.46 -11.41 -0.11
C PHE A 3 -5.47 -12.53 0.18
N ILE A 4 -4.48 -12.24 1.02
CA ILE A 4 -3.53 -13.21 1.54
C ILE A 4 -3.71 -13.29 3.05
N GLU A 5 -3.99 -14.49 3.56
CA GLU A 5 -4.10 -14.69 5.00
C GLU A 5 -2.71 -14.69 5.63
N LEU A 6 -2.34 -13.57 6.26
CA LEU A 6 -1.02 -13.38 6.87
C LEU A 6 -0.84 -14.27 8.12
N LYS A 7 -0.12 -15.38 7.97
CA LYS A 7 0.13 -16.36 9.04
C LYS A 7 1.60 -16.50 9.42
N ASN A 8 2.51 -16.17 8.52
CA ASN A 8 3.93 -16.38 8.74
C ASN A 8 4.45 -15.54 9.92
N PRO A 9 4.97 -16.16 11.00
CA PRO A 9 5.34 -15.45 12.22
C PRO A 9 6.53 -14.51 12.00
N ARG A 10 7.48 -14.86 11.11
CA ARG A 10 8.64 -14.01 10.84
C ARG A 10 8.25 -12.73 10.13
N VAL A 11 7.36 -12.85 9.13
CA VAL A 11 6.81 -11.69 8.41
C VAL A 11 6.01 -10.82 9.40
N LEU A 12 5.18 -11.42 10.25
CA LEU A 12 4.41 -10.71 11.28
C LEU A 12 5.31 -9.95 12.27
N ASP A 13 6.39 -10.55 12.75
CA ASP A 13 7.34 -9.91 13.67
C ASP A 13 8.00 -8.68 13.05
N ILE A 14 8.39 -8.76 11.77
CA ILE A 14 8.97 -7.63 11.04
C ILE A 14 7.95 -6.51 10.85
N LEU A 15 6.71 -6.87 10.48
CA LEU A 15 5.60 -5.92 10.32
C LEU A 15 5.25 -5.23 11.65
N GLU A 16 5.22 -5.97 12.76
CA GLU A 16 4.93 -5.38 14.06
C GLU A 16 6.05 -4.46 14.53
N ARG A 17 7.32 -4.80 14.26
CA ARG A 17 8.44 -3.89 14.47
C ARG A 17 8.29 -2.62 13.64
N PHE A 18 7.88 -2.73 12.38
CA PHE A 18 7.60 -1.57 11.53
C PHE A 18 6.48 -0.69 12.11
N ARG A 19 5.35 -1.29 12.54
CA ARG A 19 4.25 -0.58 13.20
C ARG A 19 4.74 0.17 14.43
N TYR A 20 5.48 -0.49 15.32
CA TYR A 20 6.01 0.13 16.52
C TYR A 20 6.91 1.33 16.21
N LEU A 21 7.85 1.18 15.26
CA LEU A 21 8.77 2.26 14.89
C LEU A 21 8.01 3.51 14.40
N TYR A 22 7.04 3.33 13.51
CA TYR A 22 6.41 4.44 12.79
C TYR A 22 5.00 4.79 13.26
N ARG A 23 4.50 4.15 14.31
CA ARG A 23 3.30 4.60 15.03
C ARG A 23 3.62 5.08 16.44
N ASP A 24 4.55 4.41 17.13
CA ASP A 24 4.77 4.63 18.56
C ASP A 24 6.10 5.34 18.86
N LYS A 25 7.21 4.93 18.22
CA LYS A 25 8.53 5.50 18.51
C LYS A 25 8.73 6.89 17.90
N TYR A 26 8.47 7.03 16.60
CA TYR A 26 8.83 8.24 15.85
C TYR A 26 7.70 9.26 15.71
N ASP A 27 6.46 8.92 16.05
CA ASP A 27 5.25 9.69 15.76
C ASP A 27 5.30 10.48 14.44
N ILE A 28 4.99 9.78 13.36
CA ILE A 28 5.18 10.27 11.99
C ILE A 28 4.41 11.57 11.71
N THR A 29 3.34 11.87 12.46
CA THR A 29 2.59 13.13 12.27
C THR A 29 3.35 14.37 12.72
N GLU A 30 4.34 14.21 13.60
CA GLU A 30 5.19 15.30 14.08
C GLU A 30 6.51 15.38 13.30
N THR A 31 6.97 14.25 12.74
CA THR A 31 8.28 14.19 12.08
C THR A 31 8.22 14.25 10.57
N ASN A 32 7.07 14.01 9.94
CA ASN A 32 6.93 13.98 8.48
C ASN A 32 5.76 14.89 8.07
N LEU A 33 5.85 15.51 6.89
CA LEU A 33 4.70 16.24 6.34
C LEU A 33 3.77 15.31 5.58
N PRO A 34 2.46 15.56 5.59
CA PRO A 34 1.53 14.84 4.73
C PRO A 34 1.78 15.16 3.25
N LEU A 35 1.33 14.27 2.36
CA LEU A 35 1.45 14.44 0.91
C LEU A 35 0.66 15.63 0.35
N SER A 36 -0.38 16.08 1.06
CA SER A 36 -1.22 17.21 0.67
C SER A 36 -1.93 17.82 1.88
N ASP A 37 -2.79 18.81 1.65
CA ASP A 37 -3.72 19.42 2.60
C ASP A 37 -5.16 18.89 2.46
N LEU A 38 -5.37 17.79 1.73
CA LEU A 38 -6.70 17.25 1.37
C LEU A 38 -7.37 16.39 2.46
N LEU A 39 -6.97 16.48 3.72
CA LEU A 39 -7.56 15.66 4.78
C LEU A 39 -9.07 15.85 4.85
N GLY A 40 -9.83 14.76 4.87
CA GLY A 40 -11.30 14.83 4.91
C GLY A 40 -11.99 15.05 3.55
N HIS A 41 -11.22 15.24 2.47
CA HIS A 41 -11.78 15.33 1.10
C HIS A 41 -11.83 13.99 0.38
N GLY A 42 -11.44 12.89 1.04
CA GLY A 42 -11.28 11.58 0.42
C GLY A 42 -12.53 11.03 -0.25
N GLU A 43 -13.73 11.31 0.28
CA GLU A 43 -15.00 10.80 -0.28
C GLU A 43 -15.19 11.14 -1.76
N GLU A 44 -14.77 12.35 -2.18
CA GLU A 44 -14.82 12.77 -3.58
C GLU A 44 -13.90 11.90 -4.44
N TYR A 45 -12.63 11.82 -4.06
CA TYR A 45 -11.55 11.21 -4.84
C TYR A 45 -11.61 9.68 -4.90
N VAL A 46 -12.34 9.06 -3.97
CA VAL A 46 -12.53 7.61 -3.93
C VAL A 46 -13.94 7.18 -4.36
N SER A 47 -14.75 8.12 -4.84
CA SER A 47 -16.11 7.87 -5.36
C SER A 47 -16.10 7.14 -6.71
N GLU A 48 -17.24 6.54 -7.07
CA GLU A 48 -17.45 5.98 -8.40
C GLU A 48 -17.42 7.07 -9.49
N GLU A 49 -17.90 8.28 -9.20
CA GLU A 49 -17.85 9.40 -10.13
C GLU A 49 -16.40 9.75 -10.47
N TYR A 50 -15.52 9.81 -9.47
CA TYR A 50 -14.10 10.07 -9.69
C TYR A 50 -13.42 8.92 -10.45
N LEU A 51 -13.76 7.65 -10.16
CA LEU A 51 -13.31 6.51 -10.95
C LEU A 51 -13.66 6.67 -12.44
N ARG A 52 -14.90 7.08 -12.76
CA ARG A 52 -15.33 7.30 -14.16
C ARG A 52 -14.48 8.36 -14.85
N LYS A 53 -14.18 9.47 -14.16
CA LYS A 53 -13.27 10.51 -14.68
C LYS A 53 -11.87 9.95 -14.97
N VAL A 54 -11.33 9.13 -14.07
CA VAL A 54 -10.00 8.50 -14.23
C VAL A 54 -10.00 7.47 -15.37
N LEU A 55 -11.08 6.69 -15.54
CA LEU A 55 -11.24 5.77 -16.66
C LEU A 55 -11.29 6.51 -18.01
N GLU A 56 -12.05 7.61 -18.08
CA GLU A 56 -12.19 8.44 -19.29
C GLU A 56 -10.87 9.06 -19.75
N MET A 57 -9.93 9.32 -18.83
CA MET A 57 -8.60 9.81 -19.20
C MET A 57 -7.81 8.81 -20.04
N GLY A 58 -8.08 7.50 -19.93
CA GLY A 58 -7.35 6.46 -20.65
C GLY A 58 -5.83 6.64 -20.53
N HIS A 59 -5.13 6.63 -21.67
CA HIS A 59 -3.68 6.82 -21.73
C HIS A 59 -3.18 8.22 -21.33
N HIS A 60 -4.07 9.20 -21.13
CA HIS A 60 -3.71 10.52 -20.61
C HIS A 60 -3.52 10.54 -19.09
N HIS A 61 -3.91 9.47 -18.39
CA HIS A 61 -3.55 9.27 -16.99
C HIS A 61 -2.16 8.63 -16.91
N ASP A 62 -1.21 9.26 -16.21
CA ASP A 62 0.18 8.81 -16.11
C ASP A 62 0.36 7.57 -15.23
N GLY A 63 -0.65 7.27 -14.41
CA GLY A 63 -0.74 6.08 -13.58
C GLY A 63 -0.56 6.36 -12.10
N SER A 64 0.08 7.48 -11.76
CA SER A 64 0.28 7.94 -10.40
C SER A 64 -1.02 8.43 -9.76
N PRO A 65 -1.17 8.35 -8.42
CA PRO A 65 -2.25 9.03 -7.72
C PRO A 65 -2.16 10.55 -7.90
N ARG A 66 -3.30 11.24 -8.03
CA ARG A 66 -3.37 12.70 -8.18
C ARG A 66 -3.81 13.41 -6.90
N ALA A 67 -4.53 12.71 -6.03
CA ALA A 67 -4.97 13.18 -4.73
C ALA A 67 -4.77 12.09 -3.67
N ALA A 68 -4.17 12.46 -2.55
CA ALA A 68 -3.98 11.57 -1.40
C ALA A 68 -3.76 12.39 -0.14
N PHE A 69 -4.16 11.85 1.01
CA PHE A 69 -3.73 12.34 2.31
C PHE A 69 -3.16 11.19 3.14
N SER A 70 -1.84 11.18 3.28
CA SER A 70 -1.06 10.27 4.11
C SER A 70 0.28 10.90 4.45
N TYR A 71 0.95 10.35 5.45
CA TYR A 71 2.31 10.68 5.80
C TYR A 71 3.26 9.62 5.22
N PRO A 72 4.14 9.99 4.29
CA PRO A 72 5.13 9.08 3.73
C PRO A 72 6.21 8.79 4.78
N ILE A 73 6.58 7.51 4.93
CA ILE A 73 7.47 7.04 6.02
C ILE A 73 8.93 6.97 5.60
N LYS A 74 9.24 6.89 4.29
CA LYS A 74 10.62 6.72 3.83
C LYS A 74 11.57 7.83 4.36
N PRO A 75 12.86 7.54 4.61
CA PRO A 75 13.78 8.47 5.27
C PRO A 75 13.95 9.84 4.61
N ASP A 76 13.73 9.93 3.29
CA ASP A 76 13.75 11.19 2.54
C ASP A 76 12.61 12.15 2.91
N HIS A 77 11.58 11.67 3.61
CA HIS A 77 10.48 12.47 4.13
C HIS A 77 10.63 12.86 5.60
N TYR A 78 11.65 12.34 6.30
CA TYR A 78 11.87 12.60 7.71
C TYR A 78 12.42 14.01 7.96
N ARG A 79 11.82 14.73 8.90
CA ARG A 79 12.20 16.09 9.31
C ARG A 79 12.53 16.22 10.79
N GLY A 80 12.51 15.11 11.53
CA GLY A 80 12.92 15.09 12.92
C GLY A 80 14.45 15.14 13.09
N ALA A 81 14.90 15.15 14.35
CA ALA A 81 16.31 15.27 14.70
C ALA A 81 16.97 13.92 15.07
N ASP A 82 16.22 12.83 15.18
CA ASP A 82 16.76 11.52 15.55
C ASP A 82 17.48 10.89 14.36
N THR A 83 18.80 10.81 14.45
CA THR A 83 19.66 10.24 13.41
C THR A 83 19.48 8.74 13.24
N GLN A 84 18.83 8.06 14.18
CA GLN A 84 18.54 6.63 14.13
C GLN A 84 17.39 6.29 13.17
N TYR A 85 16.54 7.27 12.79
CA TYR A 85 15.37 7.05 11.94
C TYR A 85 15.71 6.30 10.64
N LYS A 86 16.73 6.77 9.91
CA LYS A 86 17.14 6.16 8.65
C LYS A 86 17.63 4.72 8.87
N LYS A 87 18.44 4.50 9.91
CA LYS A 87 18.99 3.18 10.19
C LYS A 87 17.87 2.20 10.59
N ASP A 88 16.93 2.63 11.41
CA ASP A 88 15.76 1.80 11.78
C ASP A 88 14.90 1.45 10.56
N TYR A 89 14.74 2.38 9.61
CA TYR A 89 14.07 2.12 8.33
C TYR A 89 14.84 1.11 7.48
N ASP A 90 16.13 1.34 7.29
CA ASP A 90 16.96 0.48 6.46
C ASP A 90 17.00 -0.95 7.04
N ASP A 91 17.11 -1.09 8.37
CA ASP A 91 17.16 -2.40 9.05
C ASP A 91 15.83 -3.17 8.88
N VAL A 92 14.68 -2.52 9.12
CA VAL A 92 13.37 -3.19 8.98
C VAL A 92 13.02 -3.49 7.52
N ASP A 93 13.37 -2.59 6.59
CA ASP A 93 13.19 -2.83 5.16
C ASP A 93 14.11 -3.95 4.67
N GLN A 94 15.37 -4.00 5.11
CA GLN A 94 16.29 -5.06 4.77
C GLN A 94 15.80 -6.42 5.28
N ASP A 95 15.36 -6.50 6.54
CA ASP A 95 14.86 -7.76 7.10
C ASP A 95 13.63 -8.23 6.33
N MET A 96 12.68 -7.33 6.02
CA MET A 96 11.53 -7.69 5.18
C MET A 96 12.01 -8.19 3.82
N ARG A 97 12.87 -7.44 3.13
CA ARG A 97 13.39 -7.83 1.81
C ARG A 97 14.09 -9.18 1.80
N LEU A 98 14.83 -9.52 2.87
CA LEU A 98 15.47 -10.83 3.01
C LEU A 98 14.43 -11.93 3.27
N GLU A 99 13.44 -11.65 4.11
CA GLU A 99 12.41 -12.61 4.49
C GLU A 99 11.50 -12.97 3.31
N VAL A 100 11.07 -11.96 2.55
CA VAL A 100 10.15 -12.14 1.42
C VAL A 100 10.83 -12.10 0.05
N GLY A 101 12.17 -12.04 0.04
CA GLY A 101 13.04 -11.98 -1.16
C GLY A 101 12.71 -10.90 -2.18
N PHE A 102 12.17 -9.77 -1.71
CA PHE A 102 11.83 -8.63 -2.57
C PHE A 102 12.99 -7.66 -2.69
N LYS A 103 13.15 -7.05 -3.89
CA LYS A 103 14.28 -6.15 -4.14
C LYS A 103 14.14 -4.79 -3.46
N GLN A 104 12.90 -4.28 -3.40
CA GLN A 104 12.63 -2.93 -2.93
C GLN A 104 11.22 -2.79 -2.35
N SER A 105 11.10 -1.95 -1.32
CA SER A 105 9.82 -1.35 -0.95
C SER A 105 9.45 -0.24 -1.95
N ALA A 106 8.31 -0.40 -2.63
CA ALA A 106 7.77 0.62 -3.53
C ALA A 106 7.24 1.82 -2.73
N LEU A 107 6.49 1.57 -1.65
CA LEU A 107 5.93 2.62 -0.80
C LEU A 107 5.80 2.19 0.66
N THR A 108 5.89 3.17 1.55
CA THR A 108 5.54 3.06 2.97
C THR A 108 4.79 4.31 3.40
N GLN A 109 3.56 4.14 3.90
CA GLN A 109 2.62 5.24 4.17
C GLN A 109 1.88 5.01 5.49
N LEU A 110 1.67 6.09 6.26
CA LEU A 110 0.74 6.15 7.40
C LEU A 110 -0.44 7.05 7.04
N TYR A 111 -1.64 6.53 7.13
CA TYR A 111 -2.90 7.25 6.90
C TYR A 111 -3.55 7.53 8.27
N PRO A 112 -3.90 8.79 8.57
CA PRO A 112 -4.78 9.10 9.70
C PRO A 112 -6.23 8.73 9.38
N PRO A 113 -7.14 8.80 10.38
CA PRO A 113 -8.57 8.87 10.12
C PRO A 113 -8.90 9.91 9.03
N LYS A 114 -9.76 9.55 8.08
CA LYS A 114 -10.07 10.27 6.84
C LYS A 114 -8.92 10.39 5.83
N GLY A 115 -7.85 9.63 6.03
CA GLY A 115 -6.76 9.48 5.08
C GLY A 115 -7.18 8.60 3.90
N PHE A 116 -6.62 8.90 2.72
CA PHE A 116 -7.00 8.23 1.49
C PHE A 116 -5.90 8.29 0.42
N ILE A 117 -6.06 7.47 -0.61
CA ILE A 117 -5.40 7.57 -1.90
C ILE A 117 -6.47 7.41 -2.98
N ASP A 118 -6.51 8.32 -3.94
CA ASP A 118 -7.51 8.39 -4.99
C ASP A 118 -7.52 7.18 -5.92
N TRP A 119 -8.51 7.13 -6.83
CA TRP A 119 -8.48 6.19 -7.93
C TRP A 119 -7.32 6.47 -8.87
N HIS A 120 -6.43 5.48 -9.03
CA HIS A 120 -5.29 5.49 -9.95
C HIS A 120 -4.98 4.05 -10.40
N ASN A 121 -3.97 3.82 -11.24
CA ASN A 121 -3.73 2.48 -11.82
C ASN A 121 -2.27 1.98 -11.85
N ASN A 122 -1.30 2.80 -11.49
CA ASN A 122 0.13 2.48 -11.52
C ASN A 122 0.64 1.95 -12.87
N ALA A 123 0.04 2.36 -13.99
CA ALA A 123 0.47 1.95 -15.33
C ALA A 123 1.93 2.32 -15.66
N ASN A 124 2.51 3.27 -14.92
CA ASN A 124 3.92 3.67 -14.97
C ASN A 124 4.86 2.77 -14.17
N SER A 125 4.33 1.83 -13.37
CA SER A 125 5.10 0.94 -12.50
C SER A 125 4.56 -0.49 -12.59
N THR A 126 4.68 -1.08 -13.78
CA THR A 126 4.18 -2.44 -14.04
C THR A 126 4.95 -3.47 -13.23
N THR A 127 4.26 -4.15 -12.31
CA THR A 127 4.88 -5.12 -11.39
C THR A 127 3.87 -5.99 -10.66
N TYR A 128 4.32 -7.16 -10.19
CA TYR A 128 3.61 -7.93 -9.17
C TYR A 128 3.85 -7.30 -7.80
N ASN A 129 2.76 -7.03 -7.09
CA ASN A 129 2.75 -6.32 -5.83
C ASN A 129 2.27 -7.23 -4.70
N ILE A 130 2.88 -7.05 -3.52
CA ILE A 130 2.29 -7.43 -2.24
C ILE A 130 2.15 -6.17 -1.40
N LEU A 131 0.95 -5.92 -0.91
CA LEU A 131 0.62 -4.80 -0.03
C LEU A 131 0.29 -5.35 1.36
N PHE A 132 1.13 -5.04 2.33
CA PHE A 132 0.82 -5.25 3.74
C PHE A 132 0.07 -4.03 4.25
N THR A 133 -1.06 -4.26 4.92
CA THR A 133 -1.89 -3.21 5.51
C THR A 133 -2.09 -3.50 6.99
N TRP A 134 -1.73 -2.54 7.84
CA TRP A 134 -2.18 -2.52 9.23
C TRP A 134 -3.38 -1.59 9.34
N SER A 135 -4.42 -2.01 10.04
CA SER A 135 -5.56 -1.17 10.40
C SER A 135 -5.82 -1.25 11.90
N GLU A 136 -5.90 -0.11 12.57
CA GLU A 136 -6.02 -0.05 14.03
C GLU A 136 -7.33 -0.68 14.55
N THR A 137 -8.44 -0.38 13.89
CA THR A 137 -9.78 -0.85 14.29
C THR A 137 -10.46 -1.71 13.23
N GLY A 138 -9.97 -1.70 11.99
CA GLY A 138 -10.64 -2.31 10.83
C GLY A 138 -11.54 -1.35 10.06
N ASP A 139 -11.61 -0.07 10.46
CA ASP A 139 -12.46 0.95 9.81
C ASP A 139 -11.82 1.54 8.55
N GLY A 140 -11.27 0.69 7.69
CA GLY A 140 -10.66 1.07 6.42
C GLY A 140 -11.02 0.10 5.32
N TRP A 141 -10.65 0.43 4.09
CA TRP A 141 -10.87 -0.45 2.95
C TRP A 141 -9.91 -0.16 1.79
N PHE A 142 -9.82 -1.16 0.91
CA PHE A 142 -9.20 -1.05 -0.41
C PHE A 142 -10.21 -1.43 -1.47
N LYS A 143 -10.32 -0.63 -2.54
CA LYS A 143 -11.17 -0.90 -3.68
C LYS A 143 -10.35 -1.12 -4.93
N TRP A 144 -10.86 -1.97 -5.81
CA TRP A 144 -10.40 -2.04 -7.19
C TRP A 144 -11.58 -2.14 -8.14
N TYR A 145 -11.36 -1.73 -9.38
CA TYR A 145 -12.33 -1.89 -10.45
C TYR A 145 -12.07 -3.21 -11.18
N ASP A 146 -13.01 -4.15 -11.06
CA ASP A 146 -13.01 -5.41 -11.79
C ASP A 146 -13.57 -5.17 -13.20
N LYS A 147 -12.65 -4.95 -14.15
CA LYS A 147 -12.98 -4.67 -15.55
C LYS A 147 -13.74 -5.81 -16.23
N VAL A 148 -13.51 -7.06 -15.82
CA VAL A 148 -14.14 -8.23 -16.44
C VAL A 148 -15.63 -8.26 -16.11
N ASN A 149 -15.98 -7.88 -14.88
CA ASN A 149 -17.35 -7.91 -14.39
C ASN A 149 -18.01 -6.53 -14.30
N ASP A 150 -17.34 -5.47 -14.78
CA ASP A 150 -17.80 -4.07 -14.74
C ASP A 150 -18.33 -3.66 -13.34
N LYS A 151 -17.52 -3.88 -12.30
CA LYS A 151 -17.91 -3.60 -10.91
C LYS A 151 -16.77 -3.10 -10.05
N ILE A 152 -17.11 -2.28 -9.07
CA ILE A 152 -16.20 -1.91 -7.98
C ILE A 152 -16.25 -3.01 -6.93
N VAL A 153 -15.10 -3.63 -6.65
CA VAL A 153 -14.95 -4.57 -5.54
C VAL A 153 -14.35 -3.83 -4.36
N THR A 154 -15.00 -3.93 -3.20
CA THR A 154 -14.54 -3.35 -1.93
C THR A 154 -14.06 -4.47 -1.02
N MET A 155 -12.84 -4.33 -0.52
CA MET A 155 -12.29 -5.20 0.51
C MET A 155 -12.11 -4.39 1.80
N PRO A 156 -12.97 -4.62 2.81
CA PRO A 156 -12.77 -4.05 4.14
C PRO A 156 -11.43 -4.50 4.73
N ASP A 157 -10.75 -3.59 5.41
CA ASP A 157 -9.56 -3.93 6.18
C ASP A 157 -9.98 -4.74 7.43
N LYS A 158 -9.07 -5.57 7.93
CA LYS A 158 -9.23 -6.26 9.22
C LYS A 158 -8.40 -5.52 10.26
N LYS A 159 -8.86 -5.50 11.51
CA LYS A 159 -8.03 -5.02 12.63
C LYS A 159 -6.71 -5.81 12.68
N GLY A 160 -5.60 -5.10 12.82
CA GLY A 160 -4.26 -5.66 12.77
C GLY A 160 -3.70 -5.70 11.35
N TRP A 161 -2.73 -6.59 11.13
CA TRP A 161 -2.08 -6.76 9.85
C TRP A 161 -2.87 -7.68 8.91
N SER A 162 -2.84 -7.33 7.63
CA SER A 162 -3.39 -8.11 6.53
C SER A 162 -2.50 -7.95 5.30
N ALA A 163 -2.58 -8.90 4.37
CA ALA A 163 -1.86 -8.84 3.11
C ALA A 163 -2.84 -8.96 1.93
N LYS A 164 -2.49 -8.31 0.83
CA LYS A 164 -3.20 -8.41 -0.45
C LYS A 164 -2.17 -8.36 -1.57
N ALA A 165 -2.37 -9.16 -2.60
CA ALA A 165 -1.43 -9.23 -3.70
C ALA A 165 -2.14 -9.18 -5.06
N GLY A 166 -1.40 -8.72 -6.06
CA GLY A 166 -1.86 -8.74 -7.44
C GLY A 166 -0.85 -8.12 -8.38
N TYR A 167 -1.11 -8.31 -9.67
CA TYR A 167 -0.36 -7.69 -10.75
C TYR A 167 -0.97 -6.32 -11.09
N PHE A 168 -0.12 -5.30 -11.20
CA PHE A 168 -0.50 -3.97 -11.69
C PHE A 168 0.06 -3.81 -13.10
N GLY A 169 -0.79 -3.97 -14.10
CA GLY A 169 -0.42 -3.87 -15.51
C GLY A 169 -0.25 -2.44 -16.02
N ASN A 170 0.27 -2.31 -17.24
CA ASN A 170 0.25 -1.05 -18.01
C ASN A 170 -0.91 -1.01 -19.02
N TYR A 171 -1.04 0.11 -19.73
CA TYR A 171 -2.10 0.25 -20.73
C TYR A 171 -2.03 -0.74 -21.91
N GLY A 172 -0.88 -1.38 -22.14
CA GLY A 172 -0.67 -2.30 -23.26
C GLY A 172 -0.86 -3.78 -22.94
N ASP A 173 -0.84 -4.19 -21.66
CA ASP A 173 -0.96 -5.60 -21.27
C ASP A 173 -2.40 -6.06 -21.00
N GLY A 174 -3.35 -5.13 -20.86
CA GLY A 174 -4.76 -5.42 -20.60
C GLY A 174 -5.11 -5.60 -19.12
N ASP A 175 -4.12 -5.64 -18.23
CA ASP A 175 -4.25 -5.99 -16.82
C ASP A 175 -4.06 -4.78 -15.87
N LEU A 176 -4.41 -3.57 -16.35
CA LEU A 176 -4.47 -2.36 -15.52
C LEU A 176 -5.36 -2.59 -14.28
N CYS A 177 -4.80 -2.32 -13.10
CA CYS A 177 -5.51 -2.40 -11.85
C CYS A 177 -5.87 -0.99 -11.38
N TYR A 178 -7.07 -0.49 -11.72
CA TYR A 178 -7.57 0.74 -11.09
C TYR A 178 -7.93 0.44 -9.65
N HIS A 179 -7.40 1.22 -8.71
CA HIS A 179 -7.61 1.01 -7.28
C HIS A 179 -7.56 2.31 -6.47
N SER A 180 -8.12 2.26 -5.26
CA SER A 180 -8.12 3.34 -4.27
C SER A 180 -8.18 2.76 -2.85
N ALA A 181 -7.86 3.56 -1.84
CA ALA A 181 -8.02 3.18 -0.44
C ALA A 181 -8.44 4.36 0.43
N TYR A 182 -9.14 4.06 1.52
CA TYR A 182 -9.64 5.04 2.49
C TYR A 182 -9.65 4.43 3.89
N THR A 183 -9.59 5.26 4.93
CA THR A 183 -9.70 4.82 6.32
C THR A 183 -10.34 5.87 7.22
N ASP A 184 -11.08 5.43 8.23
CA ASP A 184 -11.55 6.23 9.37
C ASP A 184 -10.78 5.91 10.68
N CYS A 185 -9.78 5.04 10.61
CA CYS A 185 -8.84 4.77 11.70
C CYS A 185 -7.38 4.99 11.25
N TRP A 186 -6.42 4.85 12.17
CA TRP A 186 -5.02 4.77 11.75
C TRP A 186 -4.79 3.54 10.87
N ARG A 187 -4.13 3.73 9.74
CA ARG A 187 -3.85 2.67 8.76
C ARG A 187 -2.45 2.83 8.21
N MET A 188 -1.69 1.75 8.08
CA MET A 188 -0.38 1.76 7.44
C MET A 188 -0.39 0.90 6.18
N THR A 189 0.44 1.24 5.20
CA THR A 189 0.68 0.39 4.04
C THR A 189 2.16 0.29 3.75
N MET A 190 2.63 -0.94 3.55
CA MET A 190 3.93 -1.25 2.98
C MET A 190 3.71 -2.01 1.67
N ALA A 191 4.25 -1.51 0.56
CA ALA A 191 4.21 -2.21 -0.71
C ALA A 191 5.59 -2.74 -1.06
N TYR A 192 5.65 -4.00 -1.46
CA TYR A 192 6.81 -4.62 -2.04
C TYR A 192 6.51 -5.14 -3.43
N VAL A 193 7.51 -5.07 -4.29
CA VAL A 193 7.38 -5.34 -5.73
C VAL A 193 8.46 -6.29 -6.19
N VAL A 194 8.10 -7.14 -7.16
CA VAL A 194 9.03 -8.09 -7.80
C VAL A 194 9.13 -7.85 -9.31
N PRO A 195 10.29 -8.16 -9.90
CA PRO A 195 10.45 -8.11 -11.36
C PRO A 195 9.34 -8.86 -12.11
N ASN A 196 8.94 -8.37 -13.28
CA ASN A 196 7.85 -8.94 -14.07
C ASN A 196 8.10 -10.37 -14.53
N ASP A 197 9.38 -10.76 -14.65
CA ASP A 197 9.82 -12.12 -14.99
C ASP A 197 9.86 -13.08 -13.79
N ALA A 198 9.48 -12.62 -12.59
CA ALA A 198 9.51 -13.38 -11.35
C ALA A 198 8.12 -13.79 -10.84
N LYS A 199 7.15 -14.04 -11.75
CA LYS A 199 5.78 -14.43 -11.37
C LYS A 199 5.73 -15.68 -10.50
N GLU A 200 6.43 -16.74 -10.88
CA GLU A 200 6.42 -18.00 -10.12
C GLU A 200 6.97 -17.80 -8.71
N TYR A 201 8.01 -16.98 -8.58
CA TYR A 201 8.56 -16.60 -7.28
C TYR A 201 7.55 -15.81 -6.44
N TRP A 202 6.81 -14.89 -7.07
CA TRP A 202 5.75 -14.14 -6.41
C TRP A 202 4.62 -15.03 -5.90
N GLU A 203 4.21 -16.03 -6.67
CA GLU A 203 3.19 -17.01 -6.25
C GLU A 203 3.67 -17.83 -5.05
N LEU A 204 4.89 -18.37 -5.10
CA LEU A 204 5.51 -19.06 -3.96
C LEU A 204 5.65 -18.17 -2.73
N MET A 205 5.91 -16.88 -2.92
CA MET A 205 5.96 -15.91 -1.84
C MET A 205 4.58 -15.65 -1.22
N CYS A 206 3.52 -15.62 -2.02
CA CYS A 206 2.16 -15.53 -1.49
C CYS A 206 1.87 -16.75 -0.62
N ASP A 207 2.19 -17.96 -1.09
CA ASP A 207 2.03 -19.21 -0.34
C ASP A 207 2.84 -19.21 0.97
N TYR A 208 4.08 -18.71 0.94
CA TYR A 208 4.94 -18.58 2.12
C TYR A 208 4.36 -17.63 3.17
N ILE A 209 3.74 -16.53 2.75
CA ILE A 209 3.10 -15.58 3.67
C ILE A 209 1.86 -16.21 4.33
N GLU A 210 1.17 -17.12 3.62
CA GLU A 210 0.04 -17.89 4.13
C GLU A 210 0.43 -19.14 4.95
N SER A 211 1.71 -19.53 4.98
CA SER A 211 2.17 -20.64 5.80
C SER A 211 2.43 -20.20 7.25
N GLU A 212 2.31 -21.16 8.19
CA GLU A 212 2.72 -20.98 9.59
C GLU A 212 4.20 -21.35 9.82
N ASP A 213 4.83 -21.95 8.80
CA ASP A 213 6.23 -22.42 8.79
C ASP A 213 7.21 -21.36 8.26
#